data_AF-A0A1Y1QKS0-F1
#
_entry.id   AF-A0A1Y1QKS0-F1
#
_cell.length_a   1.000
_cell.length_b   1.000
_cell.length_c   1.000
_cell.angle_alpha   90.00
_cell.angle_beta   90.00
_cell.angle_gamma   90.00
#
_symmetry.space_group_name_H-M   'P 1'
#
loop_
_entity.id
_entity.type
_entity.pdbx_description
1 polymer ?
#
loop_
_entity_poly.entity_id
_entity_poly.type
_entity_poly.pdbx_seq_one_letter_code
_entity_poly.pdbx_strand_id
1 'polypeptide(L)'
;MDLAHYVQRRMQVLNLSLKDAAARSGLSRQTWHKLLRAEIQEAKVSTLIKVAATLRVSVPDLLEVYFQSNAAHRCSCIDFSVSGLYSNES
;
A
#
# COMPACT_ATOMS: atom_id res chain seq x y z
N MET A 1 -4.32 7.27 5.45
CA MET A 1 -4.36 5.94 6.09
C MET A 1 -3.34 5.08 5.36
N ASP A 2 -2.43 4.43 6.06
CA ASP A 2 -1.37 3.62 5.43
C ASP A 2 -1.83 2.18 5.14
N LEU A 3 -1.27 1.55 4.12
CA LEU A 3 -1.55 0.21 3.64
C LEU A 3 -1.44 -0.84 4.75
N ALA A 4 -0.39 -0.77 5.58
CA ALA A 4 -0.18 -1.67 6.71
C ALA A 4 -1.39 -1.66 7.66
N HIS A 5 -1.84 -0.48 8.05
CA HIS A 5 -2.98 -0.29 8.94
C HIS A 5 -4.29 -0.75 8.30
N TYR A 6 -4.47 -0.51 7.00
CA TYR A 6 -5.65 -0.96 6.25
C TYR A 6 -5.73 -2.49 6.21
N VAL A 7 -4.63 -3.15 5.83
CA VAL A 7 -4.55 -4.61 5.76
C VAL A 7 -4.76 -5.23 7.15
N GLN A 8 -4.10 -4.70 8.18
CA GLN A 8 -4.23 -5.21 9.55
C GLN A 8 -5.66 -5.10 10.07
N ARG A 9 -6.34 -3.96 9.87
CA ARG A 9 -7.74 -3.79 10.25
C ARG A 9 -8.63 -4.81 9.54
N ARG A 10 -8.42 -5.02 8.23
CA ARG A 10 -9.21 -6.01 7.46
C ARG A 10 -8.97 -7.43 7.95
N MET A 11 -7.73 -7.78 8.30
CA MET A 11 -7.42 -9.09 8.88
C MET A 11 -8.12 -9.29 10.24
N GLN A 12 -8.15 -8.26 11.09
CA GLN A 12 -8.87 -8.31 12.37
C GLN A 12 -10.38 -8.51 12.18
N VAL A 13 -11.00 -7.75 11.26
CA VAL A 13 -12.44 -7.90 10.93
C VAL A 13 -12.76 -9.31 10.43
N LEU A 14 -11.83 -9.93 9.71
CA LEU A 14 -12.01 -11.28 9.17
C LEU A 14 -11.53 -12.40 10.12
N ASN A 15 -11.04 -12.06 11.32
CA ASN A 15 -10.35 -13.00 12.23
C ASN A 15 -9.28 -13.85 11.53
N LEU A 16 -8.54 -13.24 10.60
CA LEU A 16 -7.49 -13.90 9.83
C LEU A 16 -6.15 -13.78 10.55
N SER A 17 -5.52 -14.92 10.81
CA SER A 17 -4.12 -14.94 11.19
C SER A 17 -3.21 -14.73 9.97
N LEU A 18 -1.97 -14.31 10.19
CA LEU A 18 -0.97 -14.17 9.13
C LEU A 18 -0.71 -15.51 8.41
N LYS A 19 -0.80 -16.62 9.14
CA LYS A 19 -0.66 -17.98 8.60
C LYS A 19 -1.83 -18.32 7.67
N ASP A 20 -3.05 -17.96 8.05
CA ASP A 20 -4.24 -18.20 7.24
C ASP A 20 -4.26 -17.32 6.00
N ALA A 21 -3.85 -16.05 6.12
CA ALA A 21 -3.71 -15.14 5.00
C ALA A 21 -2.67 -15.64 3.98
N ALA A 22 -1.51 -16.11 4.45
CA ALA A 22 -0.48 -16.73 3.61
C ALA A 22 -1.01 -17.99 2.89
N ALA A 23 -1.68 -18.88 3.64
CA ALA A 23 -2.24 -20.11 3.08
C ALA A 23 -3.32 -19.82 2.02
N ARG A 24 -4.22 -18.87 2.28
CA ARG A 24 -5.33 -18.52 1.38
C ARG A 24 -4.90 -17.77 0.12
N SER A 25 -3.90 -16.91 0.25
CA SER A 25 -3.37 -16.14 -0.89
C SER A 25 -2.38 -16.90 -1.76
N GLY A 26 -1.81 -18.00 -1.25
CA GLY A 26 -0.68 -18.68 -1.88
C GLY A 26 0.58 -17.81 -1.91
N LEU A 27 0.71 -16.84 -1.00
CA LEU A 27 1.88 -15.98 -0.84
C LEU A 27 2.68 -16.40 0.39
N SER A 28 4.00 -16.21 0.33
CA SER A 28 4.88 -16.49 1.46
C SER A 28 4.55 -15.62 2.67
N ARG A 29 4.74 -16.15 3.89
CA ARG A 29 4.58 -15.39 5.15
C ARG A 29 5.45 -14.12 5.17
N GLN A 30 6.62 -14.18 4.55
CA GLN A 30 7.51 -13.02 4.39
C GLN A 30 6.86 -11.89 3.58
N THR A 31 6.14 -12.22 2.49
CA THR A 31 5.41 -11.25 1.68
C THR A 31 4.31 -10.57 2.50
N TRP A 32 3.55 -11.34 3.28
CA TRP A 32 2.54 -10.79 4.20
C TRP A 32 3.15 -9.92 5.29
N HIS A 33 4.29 -10.33 5.86
CA HIS A 33 5.01 -9.51 6.84
C HIS A 33 5.46 -8.17 6.26
N LYS A 34 6.02 -8.17 5.04
CA LYS A 34 6.43 -6.92 4.38
C LYS A 34 5.23 -6.03 4.04
N LEU A 35 4.10 -6.61 3.64
CA LEU A 35 2.84 -5.90 3.40
C LEU A 35 2.31 -5.23 4.67
N LEU A 36 2.33 -5.94 5.80
CA LEU A 36 1.92 -5.41 7.10
C LEU A 36 2.88 -4.37 7.67
N ARG A 37 4.08 -4.23 7.10
CA ARG A 37 5.05 -3.19 7.47
C ARG A 37 5.12 -2.05 6.45
N ALA A 38 4.28 -2.09 5.41
CA ALA A 38 4.35 -1.17 4.26
C ALA A 38 5.74 -1.13 3.58
N GLU A 39 6.56 -2.17 3.75
CA GLU A 39 7.93 -2.26 3.20
C GLU A 39 7.96 -2.78 1.75
N ILE A 40 6.80 -2.96 1.12
CA ILE A 40 6.69 -3.38 -0.28
C ILE A 40 6.58 -2.12 -1.14
N GLN A 41 7.68 -1.73 -1.78
CA GLN A 41 7.72 -0.62 -2.74
C GLN A 41 7.38 -1.10 -4.17
N GLU A 42 7.72 -2.34 -4.50
CA GLU A 42 7.55 -2.93 -5.85
C GLU A 42 6.73 -4.23 -5.83
N ALA A 43 5.55 -4.21 -5.19
CA ALA A 43 4.65 -5.34 -5.34
C ALA A 43 4.18 -5.47 -6.80
N LYS A 44 4.26 -6.70 -7.32
CA LYS A 44 3.56 -7.04 -8.57
C LYS A 44 2.06 -6.86 -8.38
N VAL A 45 1.38 -6.34 -9.42
CA VAL A 45 -0.09 -6.20 -9.44
C VAL A 45 -0.78 -7.54 -9.15
N SER A 46 -0.22 -8.66 -9.62
CA SER A 46 -0.73 -10.00 -9.32
C SER A 46 -0.71 -10.34 -7.82
N THR A 47 0.27 -9.84 -7.06
CA THR A 47 0.31 -9.95 -5.60
C THR A 47 -0.81 -9.16 -4.96
N LEU A 48 -1.05 -7.92 -5.40
CA LEU A 48 -2.11 -7.06 -4.90
C LEU A 48 -3.49 -7.66 -5.18
N ILE A 49 -3.71 -8.25 -6.36
CA ILE A 49 -4.95 -8.97 -6.69
C ILE A 49 -5.18 -10.13 -5.71
N LYS A 50 -4.16 -10.95 -5.43
CA LYS A 50 -4.26 -12.06 -4.47
C LYS A 50 -4.55 -11.58 -3.05
N VAL A 51 -3.95 -10.47 -2.64
CA VAL A 51 -4.20 -9.85 -1.33
C VAL A 51 -5.63 -9.32 -1.26
N ALA A 52 -6.11 -8.61 -2.29
CA ALA A 52 -7.48 -8.10 -2.36
C ALA A 52 -8.51 -9.24 -2.23
N ALA A 53 -8.30 -10.33 -2.98
CA ALA A 53 -9.13 -11.53 -2.89
C ALA A 53 -9.11 -12.13 -1.48
N THR A 54 -7.95 -12.19 -0.83
CA THR A 54 -7.81 -12.75 0.53
C THR A 54 -8.48 -11.88 1.59
N LEU A 55 -8.41 -10.56 1.45
CA LEU A 55 -9.02 -9.58 2.36
C LEU A 55 -10.50 -9.30 2.04
N ARG A 56 -11.04 -9.95 1.01
CA ARG A 56 -12.41 -9.74 0.50
C ARG A 56 -12.70 -8.25 0.31
N VAL A 57 -11.78 -7.55 -0.32
CA VAL A 57 -11.90 -6.15 -0.72
C VAL A 57 -11.82 -6.03 -2.23
N SER A 58 -12.31 -4.93 -2.79
CA SER A 58 -12.15 -4.69 -4.21
C SER A 58 -10.67 -4.42 -4.53
N VAL A 59 -10.23 -4.88 -5.70
CA VAL A 59 -8.89 -4.59 -6.22
C VAL A 59 -8.65 -3.07 -6.33
N PRO A 60 -9.55 -2.25 -6.92
CA PRO A 60 -9.31 -0.81 -7.02
C PRO A 60 -9.13 -0.14 -5.66
N ASP A 61 -9.93 -0.48 -4.64
CA ASP A 61 -9.78 0.12 -3.30
C ASP A 61 -8.39 -0.20 -2.70
N LEU A 62 -7.92 -1.45 -2.87
CA LEU A 62 -6.61 -1.83 -2.35
C LEU A 62 -5.47 -1.13 -3.11
N LEU A 63 -5.60 -0.98 -4.44
CA LEU A 63 -4.62 -0.28 -5.26
C LEU A 63 -4.55 1.19 -4.87
N GLU A 64 -5.68 1.86 -4.67
CA GLU A 64 -5.73 3.24 -4.23
C GLU A 64 -4.96 3.43 -2.92
N VAL A 65 -5.23 2.60 -1.91
CA VAL A 65 -4.52 2.65 -0.63
C VAL A 65 -3.02 2.36 -0.81
N TYR A 66 -2.65 1.39 -1.65
CA TYR A 66 -1.25 1.04 -1.93
C TYR A 66 -0.48 2.22 -2.54
N PHE A 67 -1.02 2.82 -3.60
CA PHE A 67 -0.38 3.93 -4.31
C PHE A 67 -0.33 5.21 -3.46
N GLN A 68 -1.38 5.50 -2.69
CA GLN A 68 -1.40 6.64 -1.75
C GLN A 68 -0.33 6.48 -0.66
N SER A 69 -0.16 5.28 -0.12
CA SER A 69 0.85 5.00 0.91
C SER A 69 2.27 5.16 0.34
N ASN A 70 2.51 4.67 -0.87
CA ASN A 70 3.81 4.82 -1.53
C ASN A 70 4.13 6.29 -1.90
N ALA A 71 3.13 7.09 -2.24
CA ALA A 71 3.30 8.53 -2.47
C ALA A 71 3.68 9.28 -1.18
N ALA A 72 3.13 8.89 -0.03
CA ALA A 72 3.47 9.49 1.26
C ALA A 72 4.92 9.20 1.68
N HIS A 73 5.46 8.01 1.35
CA HIS A 73 6.88 7.68 1.59
C HIS A 73 7.84 8.41 0.64
N ARG A 74 7.35 8.96 -0.47
CA ARG A 74 8.14 9.79 -1.39
C ARG A 74 8.17 11.27 -1.01
N CYS A 75 7.42 11.70 0.01
CA CYS A 75 7.59 13.01 0.63
C CYS A 75 8.58 12.92 1.80
N SER A 76 9.84 12.62 1.46
CA SER A 76 10.97 13.00 2.29
C SER A 76 11.88 13.83 1.39
N CYS A 77 11.94 15.14 1.69
CA CYS A 77 12.76 16.15 1.04
C CYS A 77 12.35 16.56 -0.39
N ILE A 78 11.34 17.43 -0.53
CA ILE A 78 11.46 18.52 -1.51
C ILE A 78 11.32 19.82 -0.74
N ASP A 79 12.48 20.42 -0.48
CA ASP A 79 12.63 21.84 -0.25
C ASP A 79 11.96 22.56 -1.43
N PHE A 80 10.74 23.05 -1.22
CA PHE A 80 10.08 23.91 -2.21
C PHE A 80 10.65 25.32 -2.05
N SER A 81 11.91 25.50 -2.44
CA SER A 81 12.40 26.80 -2.85
C SER A 81 11.96 27.01 -4.31
N VAL A 82 10.72 27.46 -4.49
CA VAL A 82 10.34 28.15 -5.72
C VAL A 82 10.71 29.61 -5.53
N SER A 83 11.96 29.91 -5.85
CA SER A 83 12.36 31.22 -6.32
C SER A 83 12.36 31.19 -7.85
N GLY A 84 11.57 32.07 -8.46
CA GLY A 84 11.79 32.55 -9.82
C GLY A 84 11.18 31.71 -10.95
N LEU A 85 10.07 32.20 -11.49
CA LEU A 85 9.93 32.60 -12.91
C LEU A 85 8.45 32.60 -13.29
N TYR A 86 7.80 33.75 -13.14
CA TYR A 86 6.84 34.25 -14.13
C TYR A 86 6.95 35.78 -14.12
N SER A 87 7.97 36.28 -14.81
CA SER A 87 7.91 37.59 -15.46
C SER A 87 7.03 37.46 -16.70
N ASN A 88 6.03 38.33 -16.81
CA ASN A 88 5.56 39.02 -18.02
C ASN A 88 4.27 39.76 -17.62
N GLU A 89 4.36 41.06 -17.41
CA GLU A 89 4.10 42.11 -18.42
C GLU A 89 2.63 42.12 -18.88
N SER A 90 1.88 43.08 -18.35
CA SER A 90 0.93 43.95 -19.07
C SER A 90 0.62 45.17 -18.21
#